data_AF-A0A0A8WWN2-F1
#
_entry.id   AF-A0A0A8WWN2-F1
#
_cell.length_a   1.000
_cell.length_b   1.000
_cell.length_c   1.000
_cell.angle_alpha   90.00
_cell.angle_beta   90.00
_cell.angle_gamma   90.00
#
_symmetry.space_group_name_H-M   'P 1'
#
loop_
_entity.id
_entity.type
_entity.pdbx_description
1 polymer ?
#
loop_
_entity_poly.entity_id
_entity_poly.type
_entity_poly.pdbx_seq_one_letter_code
_entity_poly.pdbx_strand_id
1 'polypeptide(L)'
;MSEDTCSVPEHYRILAQELAPLRDKIRATLRERPMCSGKKLTSFVQAANILSMFDADRISSVFTSISSTILARESVSRSIIVSAVDELSCAVNSCLSTFYELSSCQFPEGYEAGKPLVIALPERFLLQLTEFMDRLLLTIEDPAAAHLEYGTTKITLNVTFNIDAEVRRFQDWIGSVKQEEPNSRVSCNKTGELFWGILGGIALSSLFFGDHNGDH
;
A
#
# COMPACT_ATOMS: atom_id res chain seq x y z
N MET A 1 11.20 7.97 -43.20
CA MET A 1 11.24 7.34 -41.88
C MET A 1 9.82 7.40 -41.36
N SER A 2 9.14 6.27 -41.27
CA SER A 2 7.79 6.22 -40.70
C SER A 2 7.91 6.47 -39.21
N GLU A 3 7.32 7.56 -38.73
CA GLU A 3 6.98 7.71 -37.32
C GLU A 3 6.00 6.58 -37.02
N ASP A 4 6.49 5.47 -36.48
CA ASP A 4 5.65 4.47 -35.84
C ASP A 4 5.01 5.16 -34.64
N THR A 5 3.86 5.79 -34.87
CA THR A 5 3.01 6.31 -33.82
C THR A 5 2.65 5.15 -32.92
N CYS A 6 3.28 5.10 -31.74
CA CYS A 6 2.99 4.13 -30.69
C CYS A 6 1.51 4.23 -30.32
N SER A 7 0.67 3.40 -30.94
CA SER A 7 -0.77 3.41 -30.75
C SER A 7 -1.11 2.64 -29.48
N VAL A 8 -1.46 3.36 -28.42
CA VAL A 8 -1.97 2.78 -27.17
C VAL A 8 -3.34 2.12 -27.41
N PRO A 9 -3.52 0.82 -27.06
CA PRO A 9 -4.81 0.15 -27.21
C PRO A 9 -5.94 0.82 -26.43
N GLU A 10 -7.16 0.82 -27.00
CA GLU A 10 -8.29 1.53 -26.42
C GLU A 10 -8.64 1.05 -25.00
N HIS A 11 -8.55 -0.26 -24.76
CA HIS A 11 -8.83 -0.86 -23.47
C HIS A 11 -7.84 -0.41 -22.37
N TYR A 12 -6.62 0.05 -22.74
CA TYR A 12 -5.70 0.66 -21.78
C TYR A 12 -6.14 2.07 -21.41
N ARG A 13 -6.65 2.86 -22.36
CA ARG A 13 -7.21 4.19 -22.07
C ARG A 13 -8.41 4.11 -21.14
N ILE A 14 -9.29 3.12 -21.35
CA ILE A 14 -10.41 2.85 -20.45
C ILE A 14 -9.87 2.49 -19.05
N LEU A 15 -8.87 1.61 -18.94
CA LEU A 15 -8.24 1.31 -17.65
C LEU A 15 -7.71 2.56 -16.96
N ALA A 16 -7.04 3.46 -17.70
CA ALA A 16 -6.53 4.72 -17.14
C ALA A 16 -7.67 5.62 -16.62
N GLN A 17 -8.74 5.76 -17.40
CA GLN A 17 -9.93 6.54 -16.99
C GLN A 17 -10.56 6.01 -15.71
N GLU A 18 -10.64 4.69 -15.55
CA GLU A 18 -11.24 4.07 -14.35
C GLU A 18 -10.27 4.11 -13.15
N LEU A 19 -8.94 4.07 -13.37
CA LEU A 19 -7.93 4.16 -12.29
C LEU A 19 -7.72 5.59 -11.76
N ALA A 20 -7.88 6.61 -12.59
CA ALA A 20 -7.61 8.00 -12.20
C ALA A 20 -8.44 8.47 -10.97
N PRO A 21 -9.76 8.19 -10.88
CA PRO A 21 -10.56 8.49 -9.69
C PRO A 21 -10.03 7.82 -8.41
N LEU A 22 -9.56 6.58 -8.52
CA LEU A 22 -9.01 5.84 -7.37
C LEU A 22 -7.71 6.48 -6.88
N ARG A 23 -6.79 6.83 -7.79
CA ARG A 23 -5.57 7.58 -7.46
C ARG A 23 -5.90 8.89 -6.76
N ASP A 24 -6.85 9.66 -7.30
CA ASP A 24 -7.20 10.97 -6.76
C ASP A 24 -7.82 10.85 -5.36
N LYS A 25 -8.60 9.79 -5.10
CA LYS A 25 -9.10 9.46 -3.76
C LYS A 25 -7.97 9.17 -2.76
N ILE A 26 -6.94 8.41 -3.16
CA ILE A 26 -5.78 8.14 -2.30
C ILE A 26 -5.06 9.45 -1.98
N ARG A 27 -4.77 10.27 -3.00
CA ARG A 27 -4.13 11.58 -2.82
C ARG A 27 -4.91 12.52 -1.91
N ALA A 28 -6.22 12.59 -2.09
CA ALA A 28 -7.09 13.38 -1.23
C ALA A 28 -6.98 12.93 0.22
N THR A 29 -7.04 11.62 0.47
CA THR A 29 -6.93 11.04 1.82
C THR A 29 -5.56 11.29 2.47
N LEU A 30 -4.48 11.24 1.70
CA LEU A 30 -3.13 11.53 2.20
C LEU A 30 -2.92 13.02 2.52
N ARG A 31 -3.57 13.92 1.77
CA ARG A 31 -3.52 15.37 2.01
C ARG A 31 -4.40 15.80 3.18
N GLU A 32 -5.63 15.31 3.19
CA GLU A 32 -6.64 15.59 4.21
C GLU A 32 -6.45 14.61 5.36
N ARG A 33 -5.41 14.85 6.18
CA ARG A 33 -5.19 14.04 7.38
C ARG A 33 -6.46 14.06 8.25
N PRO A 34 -6.96 12.89 8.67
CA PRO A 34 -8.21 12.83 9.40
C PRO A 34 -8.08 13.55 10.74
N MET A 35 -9.12 14.32 11.08
CA MET A 35 -9.19 14.93 12.40
C MET A 35 -9.27 13.85 13.48
N CYS A 36 -8.63 14.10 14.62
CA CYS A 36 -8.71 13.21 15.77
C CYS A 36 -10.19 12.99 16.15
N SER A 37 -10.63 11.74 16.15
CA SER A 37 -12.01 11.37 16.46
C SER A 37 -12.33 11.42 17.95
N GLY A 38 -11.33 11.66 18.79
CA GLY A 38 -11.42 11.56 20.26
C GLY A 38 -11.44 10.12 20.77
N LYS A 39 -11.48 9.11 19.89
CA LYS A 39 -11.38 7.69 20.26
C LYS A 39 -9.98 7.39 20.77
N LYS A 40 -9.87 7.09 22.07
CA LYS A 40 -8.62 6.63 22.70
C LYS A 40 -8.52 5.11 22.59
N LEU A 41 -7.39 4.63 22.08
CA LEU A 41 -7.07 3.21 22.11
C LEU A 41 -6.79 2.80 23.56
N THR A 42 -7.37 1.69 23.99
CA THR A 42 -7.17 1.19 25.36
C THR A 42 -5.84 0.48 25.54
N SER A 43 -5.25 0.02 24.43
CA SER A 43 -3.92 -0.58 24.40
C SER A 43 -3.31 -0.46 23.02
N PHE A 44 -1.99 -0.58 22.97
CA PHE A 44 -1.24 -0.62 21.72
C PHE A 44 -1.60 -1.83 20.84
N VAL A 45 -2.11 -2.92 21.43
CA VAL A 45 -2.60 -4.10 20.71
C VAL A 45 -3.76 -3.74 19.77
N GLN A 46 -4.60 -2.77 20.15
CA GLN A 46 -5.69 -2.34 19.27
C GLN A 46 -5.15 -1.67 18.00
N ALA A 47 -4.07 -0.89 18.08
CA ALA A 47 -3.41 -0.33 16.90
C ALA A 47 -2.91 -1.43 15.97
N ALA A 48 -2.39 -2.52 16.53
CA ALA A 48 -1.96 -3.69 15.77
C ALA A 48 -3.09 -4.43 15.07
N ASN A 49 -4.23 -4.59 15.75
CA ASN A 49 -5.40 -5.23 15.16
C ASN A 49 -6.00 -4.39 14.03
N ILE A 50 -5.94 -3.06 14.15
CA ILE A 50 -6.32 -2.16 13.06
C ILE A 50 -5.33 -2.31 11.90
N LEU A 51 -4.03 -2.35 12.19
CA LEU A 51 -2.98 -2.55 11.20
C LEU A 51 -3.08 -3.94 10.53
N SER A 52 -3.51 -4.99 11.22
CA SER A 52 -3.65 -6.33 10.63
C SER A 52 -4.76 -6.44 9.59
N MET A 53 -5.67 -5.45 9.53
CA MET A 53 -6.67 -5.35 8.47
C MET A 53 -6.10 -4.78 7.17
N PHE A 54 -4.84 -4.32 7.20
CA PHE A 54 -4.10 -3.88 6.04
C PHE A 54 -3.72 -5.10 5.17
N ASP A 55 -4.22 -5.11 3.94
CA ASP A 55 -4.09 -6.24 3.02
C ASP A 55 -3.41 -5.80 1.72
N ALA A 56 -2.09 -5.63 1.80
CA ALA A 56 -1.24 -5.30 0.66
C ALA A 56 -1.23 -6.42 -0.39
N ASP A 57 -1.28 -7.68 0.05
CA ASP A 57 -1.23 -8.85 -0.82
C ASP A 57 -2.42 -8.89 -1.78
N ARG A 58 -3.60 -8.49 -1.30
CA ARG A 58 -4.79 -8.35 -2.16
C ARG A 58 -4.60 -7.31 -3.25
N ILE A 59 -3.94 -6.18 -2.97
CA ILE A 59 -3.67 -5.14 -3.98
C ILE A 59 -2.71 -5.68 -5.04
N SER A 60 -1.61 -6.32 -4.63
CA SER A 60 -0.64 -6.94 -5.56
C SER A 60 -1.28 -8.05 -6.41
N SER A 61 -2.15 -8.86 -5.80
CA SER A 61 -2.92 -9.90 -6.49
C SER A 61 -3.86 -9.31 -7.56
N VAL A 62 -4.58 -8.22 -7.24
CA VAL A 62 -5.44 -7.55 -8.21
C VAL A 62 -4.64 -6.93 -9.35
N PHE A 63 -3.48 -6.31 -9.08
CA PHE A 63 -2.61 -5.81 -10.17
C PHE A 63 -2.07 -6.94 -11.06
N THR A 64 -1.74 -8.09 -10.47
CA THR A 64 -1.33 -9.28 -11.22
C THR A 64 -2.48 -9.79 -12.11
N SER A 65 -3.71 -9.77 -11.57
CA SER A 65 -4.91 -10.09 -12.33
C SER A 65 -5.13 -9.10 -13.48
N ILE A 66 -5.03 -7.78 -13.24
CA ILE A 66 -5.11 -6.73 -14.27
C ILE A 66 -4.06 -6.96 -15.36
N SER A 67 -2.83 -7.32 -14.98
CA SER A 67 -1.76 -7.61 -15.93
C SER A 67 -2.11 -8.76 -16.87
N SER A 68 -2.65 -9.86 -16.34
CA SER A 68 -2.93 -11.08 -17.11
C SER A 68 -4.28 -11.04 -17.85
N THR A 69 -5.26 -10.29 -17.35
CA THR A 69 -6.62 -10.25 -17.90
C THR A 69 -6.90 -9.02 -18.77
N ILE A 70 -6.19 -7.92 -18.53
CA ILE A 70 -6.35 -6.66 -19.28
C ILE A 70 -5.13 -6.42 -20.15
N LEU A 71 -3.94 -6.29 -19.57
CA LEU A 71 -2.76 -5.85 -20.34
C LEU A 71 -2.24 -6.91 -21.32
N ALA A 72 -2.33 -8.19 -20.99
CA ALA A 72 -1.83 -9.27 -21.84
C ALA A 72 -2.73 -9.60 -23.06
N ARG A 73 -3.87 -8.92 -23.22
CA ARG A 73 -4.87 -9.22 -24.27
C ARG A 73 -4.88 -8.15 -25.35
N GLU A 74 -5.21 -8.56 -26.58
CA GLU A 74 -5.36 -7.62 -27.70
C GLU A 74 -6.60 -6.71 -27.54
N SER A 75 -7.66 -7.24 -26.95
CA SER A 75 -8.90 -6.51 -26.67
C SER A 75 -9.62 -7.05 -25.44
N VAL A 76 -10.26 -6.15 -24.71
CA VAL A 76 -10.99 -6.44 -23.47
C VAL A 76 -12.22 -5.56 -23.38
N SER A 77 -13.34 -6.11 -22.91
CA SER A 77 -14.56 -5.34 -22.73
C SER A 77 -14.44 -4.37 -21.54
N ARG A 78 -15.09 -3.22 -21.65
CA ARG A 78 -15.16 -2.24 -20.55
C ARG A 78 -15.66 -2.86 -19.24
N SER A 79 -16.61 -3.79 -19.30
CA SER A 79 -17.15 -4.46 -18.11
C SER A 79 -16.09 -5.23 -17.32
N ILE A 80 -15.14 -5.89 -17.99
CA ILE A 80 -14.04 -6.60 -17.33
C ILE A 80 -13.09 -5.60 -16.66
N ILE A 81 -12.80 -4.48 -17.34
CA ILE A 81 -11.94 -3.42 -16.81
C ILE A 81 -12.56 -2.80 -15.56
N VAL A 82 -13.83 -2.41 -15.63
CA VAL A 82 -14.56 -1.83 -14.50
C VAL A 82 -14.59 -2.81 -13.32
N SER A 83 -14.88 -4.09 -13.56
CA SER A 83 -14.87 -5.11 -12.50
C SER A 83 -13.50 -5.24 -11.82
N ALA A 84 -12.41 -5.23 -12.59
CA ALA A 84 -11.06 -5.33 -12.04
C ALA A 84 -10.66 -4.08 -11.23
N VAL A 85 -11.07 -2.89 -11.70
CA VAL A 85 -10.84 -1.63 -10.99
C VAL A 85 -11.71 -1.52 -9.74
N ASP A 86 -12.92 -2.06 -9.74
CA ASP A 86 -13.79 -2.15 -8.57
C ASP A 86 -13.18 -3.06 -7.49
N GLU A 87 -12.64 -4.21 -7.88
CA GLU A 87 -11.90 -5.10 -6.98
C GLU A 87 -10.68 -4.41 -6.37
N LEU A 88 -9.91 -3.67 -7.18
CA LEU A 88 -8.79 -2.87 -6.71
C LEU A 88 -9.25 -1.79 -5.74
N SER A 89 -10.33 -1.08 -6.09
CA SER A 89 -10.92 -0.03 -5.27
C SER A 89 -11.35 -0.57 -3.91
N CYS A 90 -11.92 -1.77 -3.84
CA CYS A 90 -12.28 -2.41 -2.57
C CYS A 90 -11.06 -2.70 -1.70
N ALA A 91 -9.97 -3.20 -2.30
CA ALA A 91 -8.73 -3.48 -1.59
C ALA A 91 -8.07 -2.18 -1.08
N VAL A 92 -8.00 -1.15 -1.92
CA VAL A 92 -7.47 0.17 -1.55
C VAL A 92 -8.31 0.83 -0.46
N ASN A 93 -9.64 0.75 -0.52
CA ASN A 93 -10.53 1.32 0.51
C ASN A 93 -10.29 0.68 1.88
N SER A 94 -9.92 -0.60 1.93
CA SER A 94 -9.56 -1.26 3.20
C SER A 94 -8.28 -0.65 3.77
N CYS A 95 -7.26 -0.43 2.94
CA CYS A 95 -6.01 0.24 3.34
C CYS A 95 -6.23 1.70 3.78
N LEU A 96 -7.06 2.44 3.04
CA LEU A 96 -7.44 3.82 3.40
C LEU A 96 -8.17 3.87 4.74
N SER A 97 -9.04 2.90 5.01
CA SER A 97 -9.77 2.79 6.29
C SER A 97 -8.82 2.51 7.46
N THR A 98 -7.86 1.60 7.28
CA THR A 98 -6.80 1.35 8.27
C THR A 98 -5.97 2.60 8.55
N PHE A 99 -5.51 3.30 7.50
CA PHE A 99 -4.79 4.56 7.64
C PHE A 99 -5.62 5.61 8.39
N TYR A 100 -6.90 5.74 8.05
CA TYR A 100 -7.81 6.70 8.66
C TYR A 100 -8.03 6.41 10.15
N GLU A 101 -8.31 5.15 10.49
CA GLU A 101 -8.57 4.76 11.87
C GLU A 101 -7.34 4.98 12.76
N LEU A 102 -6.16 4.53 12.32
CA LEU A 102 -4.90 4.76 13.04
C LEU A 102 -4.58 6.24 13.22
N SER A 103 -4.82 7.04 12.18
CA SER A 103 -4.54 8.48 12.19
C SER A 103 -5.49 9.25 13.11
N SER A 104 -6.77 8.86 13.14
CA SER A 104 -7.81 9.54 13.93
C SER A 104 -7.80 9.17 15.42
N CYS A 105 -7.25 8.00 15.79
CA CYS A 105 -7.22 7.53 17.16
C CYS A 105 -6.14 8.23 18.02
N GLN A 106 -6.43 8.38 19.31
CA GLN A 106 -5.44 8.74 20.32
C GLN A 106 -4.77 7.47 20.84
N PHE A 107 -3.44 7.48 20.90
CA PHE A 107 -2.68 6.37 21.47
C PHE A 107 -2.77 6.40 23.00
N PRO A 108 -2.61 5.24 23.66
CA PRO A 108 -2.60 5.20 25.12
C PRO A 108 -1.41 6.00 25.67
N GLU A 109 -1.56 6.47 26.90
CA GLU A 109 -0.54 7.26 27.58
C GLU A 109 0.74 6.43 27.79
N GLY A 110 1.90 7.03 27.52
CA GLY A 110 3.19 6.35 27.51
C GLY A 110 3.55 5.70 26.16
N TYR A 111 2.64 5.67 25.19
CA TYR A 111 2.84 5.05 23.87
C TYR A 111 2.61 6.03 22.70
N GLU A 112 2.51 7.33 22.97
CA GLU A 112 2.20 8.38 21.99
C GLU A 112 3.25 8.45 20.87
N ALA A 113 4.52 8.21 21.21
CA ALA A 113 5.63 8.17 20.26
C ALA A 113 5.47 7.06 19.20
N GLY A 114 4.69 6.01 19.49
CA GLY A 114 4.39 4.93 18.55
C GLY A 114 3.39 5.31 17.47
N LYS A 115 2.52 6.30 17.71
CA LYS A 115 1.49 6.73 16.76
C LYS A 115 2.05 7.06 15.37
N PRO A 116 3.02 7.99 15.22
CA PRO A 116 3.57 8.31 13.90
C PRO A 116 4.26 7.11 13.23
N LEU A 117 4.83 6.18 14.00
CA LEU A 117 5.52 5.00 13.46
C LEU A 117 4.53 3.98 12.88
N VAL A 118 3.41 3.74 13.56
CA VAL A 118 2.36 2.84 13.05
C VAL A 118 1.69 3.43 11.82
N ILE A 119 1.39 4.73 11.81
CA ILE A 119 0.74 5.41 10.69
C ILE A 119 1.64 5.42 9.44
N ALA A 120 2.96 5.54 9.63
CA ALA A 120 3.92 5.57 8.53
C ALA A 120 3.88 4.31 7.65
N LEU A 121 3.49 3.15 8.19
CA LEU A 121 3.40 1.89 7.44
C LEU A 121 2.36 1.96 6.30
N PRO A 122 1.05 2.14 6.57
CA PRO A 122 0.06 2.28 5.51
C PRO A 122 0.25 3.60 4.72
N GLU A 123 0.77 4.67 5.32
CA GLU A 123 1.06 5.92 4.61
C GLU A 123 2.11 5.71 3.51
N ARG A 124 3.24 5.05 3.83
CA ARG A 124 4.31 4.77 2.88
C ARG A 124 3.83 3.87 1.74
N PHE A 125 3.03 2.87 2.05
CA PHE A 125 2.42 2.02 1.04
C PHE A 125 1.50 2.80 0.09
N LEU A 126 0.59 3.62 0.63
CA LEU A 126 -0.34 4.40 -0.18
C LEU A 126 0.38 5.44 -1.06
N LEU A 127 1.50 6.00 -0.58
CA LEU A 127 2.36 6.87 -1.39
C LEU A 127 2.96 6.10 -2.57
N GLN A 128 3.57 4.93 -2.34
CA GLN A 128 4.13 4.12 -3.42
C GLN A 128 3.07 3.63 -4.40
N LEU A 129 1.88 3.29 -3.92
CA LEU A 129 0.74 2.94 -4.77
C LEU A 129 0.33 4.11 -5.67
N THR A 130 0.33 5.33 -5.12
CA THR A 130 0.00 6.54 -5.89
C THR A 130 1.06 6.82 -6.94
N GLU A 131 2.35 6.76 -6.58
CA GLU A 131 3.48 6.93 -7.52
C GLU A 131 3.42 5.89 -8.66
N PHE A 132 3.07 4.64 -8.33
CA PHE A 132 2.88 3.60 -9.31
C PHE A 132 1.70 3.89 -10.26
N MET A 133 0.55 4.31 -9.72
CA MET A 133 -0.61 4.71 -10.52
C MET A 133 -0.28 5.92 -11.42
N ASP A 134 0.48 6.90 -10.93
CA ASP A 134 0.91 8.05 -11.72
C ASP A 134 1.75 7.64 -12.92
N ARG A 135 2.75 6.80 -12.69
CA ARG A 135 3.56 6.25 -13.78
C ARG A 135 2.72 5.47 -14.78
N LEU A 136 1.76 4.67 -14.31
CA LEU A 136 0.83 3.91 -15.15
C LEU A 136 -0.02 4.81 -16.04
N LEU A 137 -0.66 5.81 -15.44
CA LEU A 137 -1.50 6.75 -16.15
C LEU A 137 -0.69 7.57 -17.16
N LEU A 138 0.48 8.09 -16.76
CA LEU A 138 1.33 8.86 -17.67
C LEU A 138 1.78 8.02 -18.86
N THR A 139 2.13 6.75 -18.65
CA THR A 139 2.56 5.87 -19.75
C THR A 139 1.44 5.55 -20.73
N ILE A 140 0.18 5.53 -20.28
CA ILE A 140 -0.99 5.30 -21.13
C ILE A 140 -1.41 6.58 -21.86
N GLU A 141 -1.40 7.72 -21.16
CA GLU A 141 -1.90 9.01 -21.66
C GLU A 141 -0.86 9.74 -22.52
N ASP A 142 0.41 9.75 -22.11
CA ASP A 142 1.52 10.39 -22.81
C ASP A 142 2.82 9.55 -22.69
N PRO A 143 3.00 8.53 -23.56
CA PRO A 143 4.20 7.70 -23.55
C PRO A 143 5.49 8.47 -23.76
N ALA A 144 5.45 9.62 -24.46
CA ALA A 144 6.63 10.44 -24.71
C ALA A 144 7.09 11.16 -23.43
N ALA A 145 6.15 11.75 -22.69
CA ALA A 145 6.42 12.30 -21.37
C ALA A 145 6.89 11.23 -20.38
N ALA A 146 6.26 10.06 -20.38
CA ALA A 146 6.68 8.94 -19.53
C ALA A 146 8.12 8.48 -19.82
N HIS A 147 8.53 8.45 -21.10
CA HIS A 147 9.91 8.13 -21.46
C HIS A 147 10.90 9.20 -20.96
N LEU A 148 10.53 10.48 -21.04
CA LEU A 148 11.36 11.58 -20.54
C LEU A 148 11.54 11.53 -19.01
N GLU A 149 10.48 11.22 -18.27
CA GLU A 149 10.47 11.22 -16.80
C GLU A 149 11.08 9.93 -16.20
N TYR A 150 10.73 8.76 -16.77
CA TYR A 150 11.08 7.46 -16.19
C TYR A 150 12.09 6.66 -17.01
N GLY A 151 12.52 7.16 -18.17
CA GLY A 151 13.46 6.48 -19.07
C GLY A 151 12.89 5.26 -19.80
N THR A 152 11.60 4.95 -19.64
CA THR A 152 10.95 3.77 -20.23
C THR A 152 9.47 4.00 -20.46
N THR A 153 8.94 3.42 -21.53
CA THR A 153 7.50 3.33 -21.83
C THR A 153 6.90 1.99 -21.40
N LYS A 154 7.71 1.10 -20.81
CA LYS A 154 7.26 -0.19 -20.28
C LYS A 154 7.03 -0.07 -18.78
N ILE A 155 5.89 -0.60 -18.34
CA ILE A 155 5.59 -0.76 -16.92
C ILE A 155 5.46 -2.23 -16.63
N THR A 156 6.24 -2.69 -15.66
CA THR A 156 6.03 -3.98 -15.03
C THR A 156 5.01 -3.79 -13.92
N LEU A 157 3.87 -4.49 -14.01
CA LEU A 157 2.84 -4.44 -12.95
C LEU A 157 3.19 -5.31 -11.72
N ASN A 158 4.43 -5.75 -11.59
CA ASN A 158 4.93 -6.38 -10.38
C ASN A 158 5.26 -5.25 -9.39
N VAL A 159 4.34 -5.00 -8.45
CA VAL A 159 4.48 -3.92 -7.47
C VAL A 159 5.11 -4.50 -6.21
N THR A 160 6.38 -4.18 -6.00
CA THR A 160 7.05 -4.41 -4.71
C THR A 160 6.95 -3.14 -3.88
N PHE A 161 6.33 -3.24 -2.71
CA PHE A 161 6.21 -2.13 -1.78
C PHE A 161 7.35 -2.17 -0.77
N ASN A 162 8.20 -1.14 -0.76
CA ASN A 162 9.33 -1.04 0.16
C ASN A 162 8.90 -0.28 1.42
N ILE A 163 8.56 -1.02 2.47
CA ILE A 163 8.19 -0.47 3.78
C ILE A 163 9.19 -0.88 4.89
N ASP A 164 10.32 -1.46 4.52
CA ASP A 164 11.28 -2.06 5.45
C ASP A 164 11.84 -1.06 6.45
N ALA A 165 12.08 0.17 6.00
CA ALA A 165 12.61 1.22 6.85
C ALA A 165 11.60 1.63 7.93
N GLU A 166 10.32 1.75 7.55
CA GLU A 166 9.21 2.04 8.47
C GLU A 166 8.99 0.87 9.43
N VAL A 167 9.06 -0.37 8.95
CA VAL A 167 8.99 -1.58 9.78
C VAL A 167 10.12 -1.60 10.81
N ARG A 168 11.37 -1.37 10.39
CA ARG A 168 12.53 -1.34 11.30
C ARG A 168 12.40 -0.25 12.36
N ARG A 169 12.07 0.98 11.97
CA ARG A 169 11.86 2.10 12.92
C ARG A 169 10.80 1.76 13.95
N PHE A 170 9.74 1.10 13.52
CA PHE A 170 8.68 0.66 14.41
C PHE A 170 9.15 -0.45 15.35
N GLN A 171 9.87 -1.46 14.84
CA GLN A 171 10.45 -2.54 15.64
C GLN A 171 11.42 -2.02 16.71
N ASP A 172 12.28 -1.07 16.35
CA ASP A 172 13.25 -0.45 17.26
C ASP A 172 12.57 0.26 18.42
N TRP A 173 11.52 1.05 18.13
CA TRP A 173 10.73 1.73 19.16
C TRP A 173 10.03 0.75 20.09
N ILE A 174 9.47 -0.35 19.58
CA ILE A 174 8.89 -1.37 20.47
C ILE A 174 9.96 -2.04 21.32
N GLY A 175 11.15 -2.25 20.76
CA GLY A 175 12.32 -2.75 21.49
C GLY A 175 12.68 -1.86 22.68
N SER A 176 12.67 -0.53 22.50
CA SER A 176 12.98 0.41 23.58
C SER A 176 11.90 0.44 24.66
N VAL A 177 10.62 0.40 24.29
CA VAL A 177 9.50 0.38 25.27
C VAL A 177 9.53 -0.88 26.15
N LYS A 178 9.90 -2.04 25.58
CA LYS A 178 10.06 -3.29 26.35
C LYS A 178 11.17 -3.24 27.40
N GLN A 179 12.25 -2.49 27.13
CA GLN A 179 13.37 -2.36 28.07
C GLN A 179 13.04 -1.42 29.24
N GLU A 180 12.13 -0.48 29.04
CA GLU A 180 11.71 0.50 30.05
C GLU A 180 10.63 -0.04 31.01
N GLU A 181 9.85 -1.06 30.61
CA GLU A 181 8.83 -1.70 31.46
C GLU A 181 9.14 -3.18 31.85
N PRO A 182 10.26 -3.52 32.52
CA PRO A 182 10.55 -4.91 32.88
C PRO A 182 9.67 -5.47 34.02
N ASN A 183 8.91 -4.62 34.72
CA ASN A 183 8.12 -4.97 35.90
C ASN A 183 6.59 -4.78 35.76
N SER A 184 6.09 -4.33 34.61
CA SER A 184 4.64 -4.31 34.39
C SER A 184 4.19 -5.74 34.06
N ARG A 185 3.40 -6.35 34.94
CA ARG A 185 2.69 -7.62 34.69
C ARG A 185 1.60 -7.45 33.62
N VAL A 186 1.90 -6.79 32.50
CA VAL A 186 1.09 -6.95 31.30
C VAL A 186 1.43 -8.35 30.80
N SER A 187 0.46 -9.26 30.83
CA SER A 187 0.55 -10.61 30.26
C SER A 187 0.78 -10.48 28.73
N CYS A 188 2.01 -10.13 28.36
CA CYS A 188 2.45 -9.82 27.00
C CYS A 188 2.87 -11.08 26.24
N ASN A 189 2.79 -12.26 26.85
CA ASN A 189 3.27 -13.49 26.22
C ASN A 189 2.39 -13.97 25.07
N LYS A 190 1.06 -13.79 25.12
CA LYS A 190 0.18 -14.16 23.98
C LYS A 190 -0.10 -12.99 23.04
N THR A 191 -0.17 -11.78 23.57
CA THR A 191 -0.56 -10.59 22.80
C THR A 191 0.63 -9.95 22.09
N GLY A 192 1.82 -10.05 22.68
CA GLY A 192 3.08 -9.78 21.99
C GLY A 192 3.28 -10.77 20.85
N GLU A 193 3.15 -12.08 21.08
CA GLU A 193 3.30 -13.09 20.01
C GLU A 193 2.33 -12.89 18.84
N LEU A 194 1.06 -12.52 19.09
CA LEU A 194 0.11 -12.21 18.03
C LEU A 194 0.51 -10.94 17.25
N PHE A 195 0.95 -9.91 17.95
CA PHE A 195 1.46 -8.66 17.38
C PHE A 195 2.72 -8.88 16.53
N TRP A 196 3.66 -9.69 17.03
CA TRP A 196 4.88 -10.10 16.34
C TRP A 196 4.63 -11.13 15.24
N GLY A 197 3.54 -11.90 15.31
CA GLY A 197 3.07 -12.77 14.24
C GLY A 197 2.38 -11.99 13.12
N ILE A 198 1.65 -10.92 13.45
CA ILE A 198 1.06 -9.99 12.49
C ILE A 198 2.14 -9.14 11.83
N LEU A 199 3.04 -8.51 12.59
CA LEU A 199 4.19 -7.79 12.04
C LEU A 199 5.20 -8.71 11.38
N GLY A 200 5.42 -9.89 11.94
CA GLY A 200 6.24 -10.93 11.33
C GLY A 200 5.61 -11.42 10.04
N GLY A 201 4.29 -11.52 9.95
CA GLY A 201 3.55 -11.80 8.72
C GLY A 201 3.65 -10.68 7.69
N ILE A 202 3.55 -9.41 8.11
CA ILE A 202 3.71 -8.22 7.25
C ILE A 202 5.19 -8.03 6.81
N ALA A 203 6.14 -8.37 7.68
CA ALA A 203 7.58 -8.36 7.39
C ALA A 203 8.00 -9.59 6.55
N LEU A 204 7.36 -10.74 6.74
CA LEU A 204 7.59 -11.94 5.93
C LEU A 204 6.95 -11.80 4.56
N SER A 205 5.76 -11.20 4.42
CA SER A 205 5.19 -10.92 3.11
C SER A 205 6.07 -9.94 2.31
N SER A 206 6.67 -8.93 2.95
CA SER A 206 7.68 -8.09 2.32
C SER A 206 9.00 -8.82 1.99
N LEU A 207 9.40 -9.83 2.78
CA LEU A 207 10.56 -10.69 2.49
C LEU A 207 10.32 -11.73 1.39
N PHE A 208 9.11 -12.28 1.22
CA PHE A 208 8.82 -13.31 0.20
C PHE A 208 8.61 -12.76 -1.22
N PHE A 209 8.51 -11.44 -1.37
CA PHE A 209 8.55 -10.77 -2.69
C PHE A 209 9.91 -10.11 -2.98
N GLY A 210 10.89 -10.32 -2.10
CA GLY A 210 12.25 -9.81 -2.21
C GLY A 210 13.29 -10.91 -2.32
N ASP A 211 13.11 -11.89 -3.22
CA ASP A 211 14.25 -12.56 -3.87
C ASP A 211 13.80 -13.45 -5.04
N HIS A 212 13.97 -12.95 -6.26
CA HIS A 212 14.54 -13.71 -7.37
C HIS A 212 14.92 -12.74 -8.48
N ASN A 213 16.13 -12.19 -8.38
CA ASN A 213 16.99 -11.98 -9.54
C ASN A 213 18.42 -11.70 -9.09
N GLY A 214 19.32 -12.61 -9.47
CA GLY A 214 20.72 -12.21 -9.68
C GLY A 214 21.80 -13.16 -9.21
N ASP A 215 21.67 -14.47 -9.45
CA ASP A 215 22.87 -15.29 -9.71
C ASP A 215 22.61 -16.22 -10.90
N HIS A 216 23.51 -16.08 -11.89
CA HIS A 216 23.66 -16.75 -13.19
C HIS A 216 23.05 -16.05 -14.42
#